data_AF-A0A143XEC9-F1
#
_entry.id   AF-A0A143XEC9-F1
#
_cell.length_a   1.000
_cell.length_b   1.000
_cell.length_c   1.000
_cell.angle_alpha   90.00
_cell.angle_beta   90.00
_cell.angle_gamma   90.00
#
_symmetry.space_group_name_H-M   'P 1'
#
loop_
_entity.id
_entity.type
_entity.pdbx_description
1 polymer ?
#
loop_
_entity_poly.entity_id
_entity_poly.type
_entity_poly.pdbx_seq_one_letter_code
_entity_poly.pdbx_strand_id
1 'polypeptide(L)'
;MRVEWKKIWKKQYGIWILFFGFLLKIVVLYYQGESIYIENLIQTQKEAYTEYMRQVGGKLTEETITWMETEKERIEQSLEEREQAWDWYSKKEINLQEFTDIIGKSEKDQDNKAVFDLLYQTMEREREKENGYLLNPNGWITLLGQEHLDWILPILMILLISPIFSIEYESEMHLILKTSKYGRTRLFIEKLLVMIGIGIVVTTVDCGIEFIFVQRRDGLSCLEAPIQSIRVFQDSPYNITLIETFLLQSLMKLYGCLYLSVILVFLSIICKATTTVLFAGSMITLLPYFLLEKIQLYQLPFPTGFFIPAGFYAGIDMQQKNLVTVEPKKFIIMMIITTVILSILLLLAYNWYKKEIWEKKRWIAIISIGVTCFVMLALYKNFKQEWIPDNEIAYDSFTRGIIEENETWRFEIVEGRIKVQEKRSPEESYWLDELLMEPQPTISWMQLLENKLYYLQIITGRENRIVELDLSSFETKTIYCERESREGNPYFLNIHSERNSSGKIFQNIDKFVIDSGRLIFMSDNLYCIDSQTGEKKQIDFIYLKQFVVQDGYVYYMNRRMQLCAYSIQTDTVKTVMDDPCIDFKVKDEMIYYCREDGNWYPLE
;
A
#
# COMPACT_ATOMS: atom_id res chain seq x y z
N MET A 1 -31.98 -8.47 32.29
CA MET A 1 -31.57 -8.48 30.87
C MET A 1 -32.56 -7.79 29.91
N ARG A 2 -33.79 -8.30 29.70
CA ARG A 2 -34.73 -7.77 28.67
C ARG A 2 -34.98 -6.25 28.71
N VAL A 3 -35.10 -5.67 29.90
CA VAL A 3 -35.34 -4.23 30.09
C VAL A 3 -34.13 -3.40 29.66
N GLU A 4 -32.91 -3.83 30.02
CA GLU A 4 -31.66 -3.18 29.60
C GLU A 4 -31.48 -3.22 28.09
N TRP A 5 -31.75 -4.36 27.45
CA TRP A 5 -31.77 -4.45 25.98
C TRP A 5 -32.75 -3.43 25.37
N LYS A 6 -33.99 -3.38 25.86
CA LYS A 6 -34.99 -2.43 25.35
C LYS A 6 -34.55 -0.97 25.55
N LYS A 7 -33.87 -0.66 26.65
CA LYS A 7 -33.33 0.67 26.96
C LYS A 7 -32.28 1.08 25.93
N ILE A 8 -31.26 0.25 25.69
CA ILE A 8 -30.16 0.56 24.77
C ILE A 8 -30.69 0.69 23.33
N TRP A 9 -31.44 -0.30 22.86
CA TRP A 9 -31.85 -0.34 21.46
C TRP A 9 -32.92 0.69 21.09
N LYS A 10 -33.89 0.95 21.98
CA LYS A 10 -35.02 1.86 21.68
C LYS A 10 -34.87 3.24 22.29
N LYS A 11 -34.42 3.35 23.55
CA LYS A 11 -34.37 4.64 24.26
C LYS A 11 -33.06 5.40 24.05
N GLN A 12 -31.96 4.69 23.82
CA GLN A 12 -30.65 5.29 23.51
C GLN A 12 -30.33 5.25 22.01
N TYR A 13 -31.32 4.99 21.16
CA TYR A 13 -31.20 4.96 19.70
C TYR A 13 -30.11 4.01 19.16
N GLY A 14 -29.73 2.96 19.91
CA GLY A 14 -28.65 2.05 19.51
C GLY A 14 -28.84 1.39 18.14
N ILE A 15 -30.09 1.14 17.72
CA ILE A 15 -30.38 0.59 16.38
C ILE A 15 -29.98 1.57 15.28
N TRP A 16 -30.29 2.86 15.46
CA TRP A 16 -29.95 3.89 14.50
C TRP A 16 -28.44 4.14 14.45
N ILE A 17 -27.78 4.14 15.61
CA ILE A 17 -26.32 4.24 15.69
C ILE A 17 -25.66 3.11 14.90
N LEU A 18 -26.12 1.86 15.06
CA LEU A 18 -25.60 0.74 14.28
C LEU A 18 -25.91 0.87 12.79
N PHE A 19 -27.15 1.24 12.43
CA PHE A 19 -27.53 1.40 11.04
C PHE A 19 -26.64 2.42 10.32
N PHE A 20 -26.46 3.61 10.90
CA PHE A 20 -25.61 4.65 10.31
C PHE A 20 -24.12 4.28 10.36
N GLY A 21 -23.64 3.64 11.44
CA GLY A 21 -22.24 3.22 11.54
C GLY A 21 -21.87 2.14 10.52
N PHE A 22 -22.73 1.13 10.33
CA PHE A 22 -22.49 0.10 9.31
C PHE A 22 -22.73 0.60 7.89
N LEU A 23 -23.66 1.54 7.68
CA LEU A 23 -23.78 2.23 6.39
C LEU A 23 -22.49 3.00 6.08
N LEU A 24 -21.97 3.76 7.04
CA LEU A 24 -20.69 4.44 6.92
C LEU A 24 -19.56 3.45 6.66
N LYS A 25 -19.56 2.28 7.31
CA LYS A 25 -18.58 1.22 7.05
C LYS A 25 -18.61 0.73 5.61
N ILE A 26 -19.79 0.44 5.06
CA ILE A 26 -19.93 0.03 3.66
C ILE A 26 -19.44 1.13 2.72
N VAL A 27 -19.76 2.39 3.02
CA VAL A 27 -19.28 3.55 2.26
C VAL A 27 -17.75 3.65 2.32
N VAL A 28 -17.16 3.51 3.52
CA VAL A 28 -15.71 3.53 3.70
C VAL A 28 -15.04 2.38 2.96
N LEU A 29 -15.57 1.16 3.04
CA LEU A 29 -15.04 0.00 2.29
C LEU A 29 -15.13 0.20 0.76
N TYR A 30 -16.15 0.89 0.28
CA TYR A 30 -16.29 1.25 -1.12
C TYR A 30 -15.24 2.28 -1.55
N TYR A 31 -14.96 3.29 -0.72
CA TYR A 31 -13.99 4.35 -1.02
C TYR A 31 -12.54 4.01 -0.66
N GLN A 32 -12.30 3.07 0.25
CA GLN A 32 -10.96 2.65 0.65
C GLN A 32 -10.15 2.05 -0.49
N GLY A 33 -10.76 1.88 -1.68
CA GLY A 33 -10.06 1.49 -2.89
C GLY A 33 -9.46 0.10 -2.76
N GLU A 34 -8.87 -0.35 -3.86
CA GLU A 34 -8.08 -1.57 -3.88
C GLU A 34 -6.78 -1.33 -3.09
N SER A 35 -6.46 -2.21 -2.13
CA SER A 35 -5.33 -2.02 -1.21
C SER A 35 -4.01 -1.84 -1.97
N ILE A 36 -3.14 -0.97 -1.46
CA ILE A 36 -1.82 -0.57 -1.98
C ILE A 36 -0.85 -1.73 -2.33
N TYR A 37 -1.14 -2.96 -1.88
CA TYR A 37 -0.34 -4.14 -2.17
C TYR A 37 -0.61 -4.79 -3.53
N ILE A 38 -1.51 -4.23 -4.36
CA ILE A 38 -1.65 -4.74 -5.72
C ILE A 38 -0.33 -4.48 -6.44
N GLU A 39 0.33 -5.54 -6.90
CA GLU A 39 1.27 -5.39 -8.00
C GLU A 39 0.50 -4.71 -9.13
N ASN A 40 0.78 -3.43 -9.39
CA ASN A 40 0.09 -2.59 -10.38
C ASN A 40 -0.20 -3.32 -11.70
N LEU A 41 0.64 -4.32 -12.02
CA LEU A 41 0.50 -5.26 -13.12
C LEU A 41 -0.80 -6.09 -13.11
N ILE A 42 -1.19 -6.66 -11.97
CA ILE A 42 -2.44 -7.42 -11.80
C ILE A 42 -3.65 -6.51 -12.02
N GLN A 43 -3.56 -5.23 -11.64
CA GLN A 43 -4.64 -4.26 -11.84
C GLN A 43 -4.76 -3.84 -13.30
N THR A 44 -3.62 -3.56 -13.93
CA THR A 44 -3.53 -3.10 -15.33
C THR A 44 -3.98 -4.22 -16.28
N GLN A 45 -3.77 -5.49 -15.93
CA GLN A 45 -4.12 -6.66 -16.74
C GLN A 45 -5.00 -7.66 -15.97
N LYS A 46 -6.06 -7.17 -15.32
CA LYS A 46 -6.95 -7.97 -14.47
C LYS A 46 -7.60 -9.14 -15.19
N GLU A 47 -7.97 -8.96 -16.46
CA GLU A 47 -8.62 -10.00 -17.27
C GLU A 47 -7.67 -11.17 -17.55
N ALA A 48 -6.45 -10.87 -17.99
CA ALA A 48 -5.42 -11.89 -18.25
C ALA A 48 -5.08 -12.68 -16.99
N TYR A 49 -4.85 -11.98 -15.87
CA TYR A 49 -4.58 -12.61 -14.58
C TYR A 49 -5.73 -13.52 -14.13
N THR A 50 -6.97 -13.06 -14.25
CA THR A 50 -8.15 -13.84 -13.85
C THR A 50 -8.30 -15.10 -14.69
N GLU A 51 -8.02 -15.03 -15.99
CA GLU A 51 -8.11 -16.18 -16.89
C GLU A 51 -7.05 -17.25 -16.55
N TYR A 52 -5.79 -16.86 -16.35
CA TYR A 52 -4.74 -17.77 -15.89
C TYR A 52 -5.10 -18.39 -14.53
N MET A 53 -5.51 -17.57 -13.56
CA MET A 53 -5.91 -18.03 -12.23
C MET A 53 -7.10 -18.99 -12.24
N ARG A 54 -7.99 -18.91 -13.23
CA ARG A 54 -9.11 -19.85 -13.37
C ARG A 54 -8.63 -21.26 -13.74
N GLN A 55 -7.51 -21.37 -14.43
CA GLN A 55 -6.94 -22.64 -14.90
C GLN A 55 -5.97 -23.25 -13.89
N VAL A 56 -5.11 -22.43 -13.27
CA VAL A 56 -4.04 -22.90 -12.37
C VAL A 56 -4.27 -22.61 -10.89
N GLY A 57 -5.35 -21.91 -10.54
CA GLY A 57 -5.64 -21.53 -9.17
C GLY A 57 -5.98 -22.72 -8.27
N GLY A 58 -5.30 -22.82 -7.13
CA GLY A 58 -5.52 -23.91 -6.19
C GLY A 58 -4.22 -24.42 -5.57
N LYS A 59 -4.28 -25.66 -5.07
CA LYS A 59 -3.10 -26.38 -4.59
C LYS A 59 -2.21 -26.75 -5.78
N LEU A 60 -0.91 -26.57 -5.66
CA LEU A 60 0.02 -27.00 -6.71
C LEU A 60 -0.05 -28.53 -6.87
N THR A 61 -0.45 -28.98 -8.06
CA THR A 61 -0.43 -30.39 -8.49
C THR A 61 0.57 -30.56 -9.63
N GLU A 62 1.04 -31.79 -9.85
CA GLU A 62 1.92 -32.10 -11.00
C GLU A 62 1.28 -31.69 -12.35
N GLU A 63 -0.05 -31.80 -12.47
CA GLU A 63 -0.81 -31.33 -13.63
C GLU A 63 -0.70 -29.81 -13.82
N THR A 64 -0.83 -29.04 -12.73
CA THR A 64 -0.71 -27.57 -12.76
C THR A 64 0.71 -27.14 -13.15
N ILE A 65 1.72 -27.83 -12.62
CA ILE A 65 3.13 -27.55 -12.94
C ILE A 65 3.41 -27.86 -14.41
N THR A 66 2.96 -29.02 -14.90
CA THR A 66 3.15 -29.43 -16.30
C THR A 66 2.47 -28.45 -17.26
N TRP A 67 1.26 -27.98 -16.90
CA TRP A 67 0.54 -26.97 -17.69
C TRP A 67 1.31 -25.65 -17.74
N MET A 68 1.82 -25.17 -16.60
CA MET A 68 2.62 -23.93 -16.53
C MET A 68 3.93 -24.04 -17.31
N GLU A 69 4.61 -25.19 -17.27
CA GLU A 69 5.82 -25.44 -18.06
C GLU A 69 5.51 -25.46 -19.56
N THR A 70 4.44 -26.14 -19.98
CA THR A 70 4.01 -26.17 -21.39
C THR A 70 3.60 -24.79 -21.90
N GLU A 71 2.87 -24.02 -21.09
CA GLU A 71 2.43 -22.67 -21.44
C GLU A 71 3.61 -21.70 -21.50
N LYS A 72 4.61 -21.87 -20.62
CA LYS A 72 5.86 -21.11 -20.69
C LYS A 72 6.60 -21.38 -21.99
N GLU A 73 6.79 -22.65 -22.36
CA GLU A 73 7.43 -23.03 -23.62
C GLU A 73 6.68 -22.45 -24.83
N ARG A 74 5.34 -22.46 -24.80
CA ARG A 74 4.50 -21.87 -25.86
C ARG A 74 4.71 -20.36 -25.99
N ILE A 75 4.74 -19.64 -24.86
CA ILE A 75 4.96 -18.19 -24.84
C ILE A 75 6.38 -17.86 -25.30
N GLU A 76 7.39 -18.58 -24.80
CA GLU A 76 8.79 -18.41 -25.20
C GLU A 76 8.98 -18.66 -26.70
N GLN A 77 8.42 -19.76 -27.25
CA GLN A 77 8.44 -20.05 -28.68
C GLN A 77 7.75 -18.94 -29.50
N SER A 78 6.58 -18.47 -29.08
CA SER A 78 5.87 -17.40 -29.80
C SER A 78 6.66 -16.09 -29.80
N LEU A 79 7.40 -15.80 -28.74
CA LEU A 79 8.24 -14.60 -28.65
C LEU A 79 9.56 -14.77 -29.41
N GLU A 80 10.15 -15.97 -29.44
CA GLU A 80 11.31 -16.29 -30.29
C GLU A 80 10.95 -16.21 -31.77
N GLU A 81 9.82 -16.79 -32.19
CA GLU A 81 9.29 -16.68 -33.55
C GLU A 81 9.06 -15.21 -33.93
N ARG A 82 8.60 -14.39 -33.00
CA ARG A 82 8.42 -12.95 -33.19
C ARG A 82 9.75 -12.22 -33.37
N GLU A 83 10.75 -12.53 -32.55
CA GLU A 83 12.10 -11.97 -32.67
C GLU A 83 12.73 -12.36 -34.02
N GLN A 84 12.55 -13.61 -34.45
CA GLN A 84 13.06 -14.13 -35.72
C GLN A 84 12.22 -13.74 -36.94
N ALA A 85 10.96 -13.34 -36.74
CA ALA A 85 10.07 -12.93 -37.83
C ALA A 85 10.68 -11.81 -38.65
N TRP A 86 11.41 -10.89 -38.00
CA TRP A 86 12.12 -9.83 -38.69
C TRP A 86 13.24 -10.37 -39.60
N ASP A 87 14.01 -11.35 -39.12
CA ASP A 87 15.08 -11.97 -39.90
C ASP A 87 14.55 -12.76 -41.10
N TRP A 88 13.45 -13.50 -40.92
CA TRP A 88 12.80 -14.21 -42.02
C TRP A 88 12.21 -13.26 -43.05
N TYR A 89 11.62 -12.15 -42.58
CA TYR A 89 11.05 -11.14 -43.45
C TYR A 89 12.13 -10.40 -44.26
N SER A 90 13.21 -9.98 -43.62
CA SER A 90 14.34 -9.31 -44.27
C SER A 90 15.06 -10.21 -45.30
N LYS A 91 15.14 -11.53 -45.04
CA LYS A 91 15.66 -12.52 -46.00
C LYS A 91 14.66 -12.90 -47.11
N LYS A 92 13.45 -12.33 -47.09
CA LYS A 92 12.33 -12.65 -48.00
C LYS A 92 11.88 -14.12 -47.94
N GLU A 93 12.07 -14.75 -46.79
CA GLU A 93 11.64 -16.14 -46.53
C GLU A 93 10.14 -16.21 -46.21
N ILE A 94 9.56 -15.12 -45.68
CA ILE A 94 8.13 -14.96 -45.38
C ILE A 94 7.55 -13.71 -46.05
N ASN A 95 6.24 -13.70 -46.31
CA ASN A 95 5.55 -12.53 -46.88
C ASN A 95 5.04 -11.55 -45.80
N LEU A 96 4.68 -10.31 -46.19
CA LEU A 96 4.19 -9.28 -45.27
C LEU A 96 2.98 -9.75 -44.46
N GLN A 97 2.08 -10.52 -45.07
CA GLN A 97 0.87 -10.99 -44.41
C GLN A 97 1.18 -12.06 -43.34
N GLU A 98 2.08 -13.00 -43.65
CA GLU A 98 2.62 -13.98 -42.71
C GLU A 98 3.36 -13.31 -41.56
N PHE A 99 4.15 -12.28 -41.85
CA PHE A 99 4.81 -11.47 -40.84
C PHE A 99 3.80 -10.78 -39.92
N THR A 100 2.80 -10.07 -40.47
CA THR A 100 1.75 -9.42 -39.67
C THR A 100 0.94 -10.41 -38.85
N ASP A 101 0.72 -11.63 -39.36
CA ASP A 101 0.04 -12.70 -38.63
C ASP A 101 0.87 -13.21 -37.45
N ILE A 102 2.20 -13.36 -37.60
CA ILE A 102 3.11 -13.75 -36.50
C ILE A 102 3.15 -12.66 -35.43
N ILE A 103 3.28 -11.39 -35.82
CA ILE A 103 3.29 -10.25 -34.91
C ILE A 103 1.94 -10.10 -34.19
N GLY A 104 0.82 -10.29 -34.90
CA GLY A 104 -0.53 -10.21 -34.33
C GLY A 104 -0.84 -11.36 -33.37
N LYS A 105 -0.37 -12.58 -33.65
CA LYS A 105 -0.53 -13.73 -32.73
C LYS A 105 0.28 -13.56 -31.44
N SER A 106 1.51 -13.07 -31.55
CA SER A 106 2.42 -12.87 -30.43
C SER A 106 2.12 -11.62 -29.57
N GLU A 107 1.30 -10.69 -30.07
CA GLU A 107 0.94 -9.45 -29.35
C GLU A 107 0.31 -9.73 -27.99
N LYS A 108 -0.68 -10.64 -27.95
CA LYS A 108 -1.35 -11.04 -26.70
C LYS A 108 -0.39 -11.71 -25.71
N ASP A 109 0.51 -12.55 -26.22
CA ASP A 109 1.51 -13.24 -25.38
C ASP A 109 2.55 -12.26 -24.84
N GLN A 110 2.97 -11.27 -25.63
CA GLN A 110 3.86 -10.18 -25.19
C GLN A 110 3.19 -9.30 -24.13
N ASP A 111 1.91 -8.97 -24.29
CA ASP A 111 1.16 -8.17 -23.33
C ASP A 111 1.02 -8.91 -22.00
N ASN A 112 0.64 -10.19 -22.06
CA ASN A 112 0.42 -11.02 -20.89
C ASN A 112 1.70 -11.58 -20.24
N LYS A 113 2.85 -11.48 -20.92
CA LYS A 113 4.12 -12.06 -20.47
C LYS A 113 4.45 -11.68 -19.03
N ALA A 114 4.36 -10.40 -18.71
CA ALA A 114 4.70 -9.91 -17.38
C ALA A 114 3.80 -10.54 -16.28
N VAL A 115 2.51 -10.72 -16.57
CA VAL A 115 1.56 -11.38 -15.67
C VAL A 115 1.89 -12.88 -15.53
N PHE A 116 2.21 -13.53 -16.64
CA PHE A 116 2.59 -14.94 -16.65
C PHE A 116 3.90 -15.18 -15.89
N ASP A 117 4.92 -14.36 -16.13
CA ASP A 117 6.22 -14.41 -15.45
C ASP A 117 6.05 -14.28 -13.93
N LEU A 118 5.17 -13.37 -13.48
CA LEU A 118 4.82 -13.23 -12.06
C LEU A 118 4.18 -14.50 -11.48
N LEU A 119 3.22 -15.09 -12.20
CA LEU A 119 2.57 -16.34 -11.78
C LEU A 119 3.58 -17.49 -11.75
N TYR A 120 4.46 -17.58 -12.74
CA TYR A 120 5.50 -18.59 -12.84
C TYR A 120 6.53 -18.46 -11.71
N GLN A 121 7.00 -17.24 -11.43
CA GLN A 121 7.88 -16.97 -10.28
C GLN A 121 7.22 -17.31 -8.95
N THR A 122 5.90 -17.09 -8.83
CA THR A 122 5.14 -17.47 -7.64
C THR A 122 5.01 -18.98 -7.52
N MET A 123 4.74 -19.68 -8.62
CA MET A 123 4.72 -21.13 -8.67
C MET A 123 6.06 -21.73 -8.23
N GLU A 124 7.19 -21.26 -8.76
CA GLU A 124 8.51 -21.80 -8.42
C GLU A 124 8.82 -21.64 -6.91
N ARG A 125 8.51 -20.47 -6.33
CA ARG A 125 8.66 -20.24 -4.89
C ARG A 125 7.78 -21.16 -4.04
N GLU A 126 6.58 -21.47 -4.50
CA GLU A 126 5.64 -22.33 -3.79
C GLU A 126 5.94 -23.83 -4.01
N ARG A 127 6.61 -24.19 -5.11
CA ARG A 127 7.03 -25.56 -5.45
C ARG A 127 8.04 -26.12 -4.45
N GLU A 128 8.93 -25.27 -3.93
CA GLU A 128 9.90 -25.65 -2.89
C GLU A 128 9.22 -26.00 -1.54
N LYS A 129 7.94 -25.64 -1.38
CA LYS A 129 7.16 -25.88 -0.16
C LYS A 129 6.31 -27.15 -0.32
N GLU A 130 6.23 -27.95 0.76
CA GLU A 130 5.48 -29.21 0.79
C GLU A 130 3.96 -29.04 0.53
N ASN A 131 3.41 -27.82 0.68
CA ASN A 131 2.00 -27.48 0.41
C ASN A 131 1.87 -26.09 -0.24
N GLY A 132 2.49 -25.90 -1.42
CA GLY A 132 2.36 -24.66 -2.18
C GLY A 132 0.94 -24.41 -2.71
N TYR A 133 0.51 -23.15 -2.70
CA TYR A 133 -0.76 -22.72 -3.30
C TYR A 133 -0.56 -21.55 -4.25
N LEU A 134 -1.29 -21.60 -5.36
CA LEU A 134 -1.37 -20.54 -6.34
C LEU A 134 -2.74 -19.87 -6.19
N LEU A 135 -2.76 -18.66 -5.65
CA LEU A 135 -3.99 -17.95 -5.29
C LEU A 135 -3.89 -16.46 -5.61
N ASN A 136 -5.04 -15.82 -5.85
CA ASN A 136 -5.12 -14.37 -5.99
C ASN A 136 -4.95 -13.73 -4.60
N PRO A 137 -3.86 -13.00 -4.33
CA PRO A 137 -3.59 -12.50 -3.00
C PRO A 137 -4.43 -11.27 -2.66
N ASN A 138 -5.06 -10.60 -3.64
CA ASN A 138 -5.70 -9.28 -3.46
C ASN A 138 -6.83 -9.28 -2.42
N GLY A 139 -7.73 -10.26 -2.49
CA GLY A 139 -8.84 -10.37 -1.53
C GLY A 139 -8.31 -10.61 -0.12
N TRP A 140 -7.36 -11.53 0.04
CA TRP A 140 -6.81 -11.84 1.34
C TRP A 140 -5.93 -10.75 1.92
N ILE A 141 -5.14 -10.03 1.10
CA ILE A 141 -4.38 -8.88 1.55
C ILE A 141 -5.32 -7.76 2.01
N THR A 142 -6.39 -7.51 1.25
CA THR A 142 -7.42 -6.53 1.65
C THR A 142 -8.06 -6.90 2.99
N LEU A 143 -8.31 -8.19 3.24
CA LEU A 143 -9.01 -8.65 4.44
C LEU A 143 -8.09 -8.77 5.66
N LEU A 144 -6.89 -9.34 5.49
CA LEU A 144 -5.98 -9.72 6.57
C LEU A 144 -4.81 -8.75 6.75
N GLY A 145 -4.40 -8.07 5.68
CA GLY A 145 -3.23 -7.20 5.63
C GLY A 145 -3.53 -5.73 5.94
N GLN A 146 -4.69 -5.41 6.51
CA GLN A 146 -5.00 -4.02 6.88
C GLN A 146 -4.14 -3.56 8.05
N GLU A 147 -3.25 -2.61 7.76
CA GLU A 147 -2.39 -1.97 8.77
C GLU A 147 -2.98 -0.69 9.35
N HIS A 148 -4.14 -0.26 8.86
CA HIS A 148 -4.85 0.90 9.38
C HIS A 148 -5.85 0.48 10.46
N LEU A 149 -6.08 1.37 11.41
CA LEU A 149 -7.10 1.17 12.43
C LEU A 149 -8.49 1.11 11.79
N ASP A 150 -9.28 0.08 12.12
CA ASP A 150 -10.73 0.11 11.90
C ASP A 150 -11.31 1.10 12.91
N TRP A 151 -11.47 2.36 12.49
CA TRP A 151 -11.94 3.45 13.35
C TRP A 151 -13.43 3.31 13.69
N ILE A 152 -14.21 2.64 12.84
CA ILE A 152 -15.67 2.61 12.95
C ILE A 152 -16.09 1.71 14.11
N LEU A 153 -15.46 0.55 14.23
CA LEU A 153 -15.72 -0.40 15.32
C LEU A 153 -15.54 0.20 16.73
N PRO A 154 -14.39 0.79 17.12
CA PRO A 154 -14.20 1.40 18.43
C PRO A 154 -15.13 2.61 18.64
N ILE A 155 -15.40 3.43 17.62
CA ILE A 155 -16.36 4.54 17.73
C ILE A 155 -17.77 4.02 18.04
N LEU A 156 -18.22 2.98 17.34
CA LEU A 156 -19.52 2.33 17.60
C LEU A 156 -19.58 1.81 19.04
N MET A 157 -18.53 1.13 19.50
CA MET A 157 -18.45 0.63 20.87
C MET A 157 -18.49 1.75 21.91
N ILE A 158 -17.76 2.86 21.68
CA ILE A 158 -17.77 4.04 22.54
C ILE A 158 -19.18 4.64 22.64
N LEU A 159 -19.86 4.82 21.52
CA LEU A 159 -21.21 5.39 21.47
C LEU A 159 -22.26 4.50 22.14
N LEU A 160 -22.17 3.18 21.99
CA LEU A 160 -23.14 2.24 22.55
C LEU A 160 -22.94 1.98 24.04
N ILE A 161 -21.69 1.93 24.51
CA ILE A 161 -21.37 1.50 25.89
C ILE A 161 -21.33 2.65 26.87
N SER A 162 -20.77 3.80 26.48
CA SER A 162 -20.69 4.98 27.34
C SER A 162 -22.01 5.32 28.05
N PRO A 163 -23.18 5.37 27.37
CA PRO A 163 -24.45 5.76 28.00
C PRO A 163 -25.07 4.71 28.94
N ILE A 164 -24.53 3.49 29.04
CA ILE A 164 -25.13 2.41 29.85
C ILE A 164 -25.11 2.74 31.35
N PHE A 165 -24.00 3.31 31.82
CA PHE A 165 -23.81 3.71 33.22
C PHE A 165 -23.88 5.23 33.39
N SER A 166 -23.26 6.00 32.50
CA SER A 166 -23.14 7.46 32.66
C SER A 166 -24.47 8.19 32.72
N ILE A 167 -25.46 7.85 31.87
CA ILE A 167 -26.80 8.46 31.89
C ILE A 167 -27.51 8.22 33.24
N GLU A 168 -27.26 7.10 33.93
CA GLU A 168 -27.85 6.85 35.25
C GLU A 168 -27.19 7.64 36.38
N TYR A 169 -25.92 8.02 36.19
CA TYR A 169 -25.24 8.93 37.08
C TYR A 169 -25.71 10.37 36.83
N GLU A 170 -25.82 10.80 35.56
CA GLU A 170 -26.31 12.14 35.18
C GLU A 170 -27.75 12.39 35.62
N SER A 171 -28.62 11.40 35.47
CA SER A 171 -30.04 11.49 35.87
C SER A 171 -30.29 11.17 37.35
N GLU A 172 -29.23 10.91 38.12
CA GLU A 172 -29.30 10.45 39.51
C GLU A 172 -30.12 9.17 39.76
N MET A 173 -30.57 8.51 38.69
CA MET A 173 -31.35 7.27 38.73
C MET A 173 -30.63 6.16 39.51
N HIS A 174 -29.30 6.19 39.55
CA HIS A 174 -28.49 5.28 40.35
C HIS A 174 -28.86 5.27 41.86
N LEU A 175 -29.34 6.38 42.42
CA LEU A 175 -29.80 6.46 43.81
C LEU A 175 -31.05 5.61 44.04
N ILE A 176 -32.01 5.68 43.12
CA ILE A 176 -33.26 4.88 43.16
C ILE A 176 -32.96 3.41 42.89
N LEU A 177 -32.09 3.10 41.92
CA LEU A 177 -31.73 1.72 41.60
C LEU A 177 -31.10 1.01 42.81
N LYS A 178 -30.24 1.69 43.58
CA LYS A 178 -29.57 1.11 44.75
C LYS A 178 -30.48 0.71 45.91
N THR A 179 -31.68 1.28 46.01
CA THR A 179 -32.68 0.93 47.04
C THR A 179 -33.56 -0.25 46.61
N SER A 180 -33.54 -0.61 45.32
CA SER A 180 -34.32 -1.73 44.79
C SER A 180 -33.67 -3.10 45.10
N LYS A 181 -34.52 -4.14 45.22
CA LYS A 181 -34.13 -5.52 45.60
C LYS A 181 -32.96 -6.10 44.77
N TYR A 182 -32.85 -5.73 43.49
CA TYR A 182 -31.83 -6.25 42.58
C TYR A 182 -30.90 -5.18 41.99
N GLY A 183 -31.00 -3.91 42.39
CA GLY A 183 -30.28 -2.82 41.72
C GLY A 183 -28.80 -2.64 42.09
N ARG A 184 -28.26 -3.50 42.96
CA ARG A 184 -26.82 -3.54 43.31
C ARG A 184 -26.07 -4.54 42.41
N THR A 185 -25.54 -5.63 42.98
CA THR A 185 -24.69 -6.60 42.27
C THR A 185 -25.36 -7.24 41.06
N ARG A 186 -26.65 -7.63 41.18
CA ARG A 186 -27.34 -8.31 40.08
C ARG A 186 -27.50 -7.39 38.87
N LEU A 187 -27.92 -6.14 39.06
CA LEU A 187 -28.02 -5.17 37.97
C LEU A 187 -26.67 -4.90 37.29
N PHE A 188 -25.59 -4.79 38.08
CA PHE A 188 -24.24 -4.62 37.53
C PHE A 188 -23.83 -5.79 36.62
N ILE A 189 -24.03 -7.04 37.08
CA ILE A 189 -23.74 -8.24 36.28
C ILE A 189 -24.61 -8.29 35.02
N GLU A 190 -25.90 -7.99 35.14
CA GLU A 190 -26.83 -7.99 34.00
C GLU A 190 -26.41 -6.97 32.93
N LYS A 191 -25.93 -5.79 33.33
CA LYS A 191 -25.37 -4.81 32.40
C LYS A 191 -24.07 -5.28 31.76
N LEU A 192 -23.20 -5.95 32.52
CA LEU A 192 -21.97 -6.55 31.98
C LEU A 192 -22.27 -7.60 30.90
N LEU A 193 -23.25 -8.47 31.15
CA LEU A 193 -23.70 -9.46 30.17
C LEU A 193 -24.30 -8.80 28.91
N VAL A 194 -25.03 -7.70 29.08
CA VAL A 194 -25.57 -6.93 27.95
C VAL A 194 -24.44 -6.30 27.13
N MET A 195 -23.42 -5.72 27.78
CA MET A 195 -22.26 -5.14 27.10
C MET A 195 -21.45 -6.19 26.33
N ILE A 196 -21.20 -7.36 26.94
CA ILE A 196 -20.55 -8.49 26.27
C ILE A 196 -21.37 -8.92 25.05
N GLY A 197 -22.69 -9.05 25.20
CA GLY A 197 -23.58 -9.40 24.10
C GLY A 197 -23.57 -8.36 22.97
N ILE A 198 -23.51 -7.07 23.28
CA ILE A 198 -23.34 -6.00 22.29
C ILE A 198 -21.99 -6.15 21.57
N GLY A 199 -20.88 -6.31 22.31
CA GLY A 199 -19.56 -6.49 21.71
C GLY A 199 -19.49 -7.67 20.75
N ILE A 200 -20.07 -8.82 21.11
CA ILE A 200 -20.15 -10.00 20.23
C ILE A 200 -20.96 -9.68 18.97
N VAL A 201 -22.17 -9.15 19.11
CA VAL A 201 -23.04 -8.88 17.94
C VAL A 201 -22.43 -7.85 17.01
N VAL A 202 -21.91 -6.74 17.57
CA VAL A 202 -21.31 -5.66 16.78
C VAL A 202 -20.08 -6.17 16.04
N THR A 203 -19.15 -6.84 16.72
CA THR A 203 -17.92 -7.36 16.08
C THR A 203 -18.22 -8.41 15.02
N THR A 204 -19.16 -9.32 15.27
CA THR A 204 -19.54 -10.35 14.27
C THR A 204 -20.14 -9.73 13.02
N VAL A 205 -21.03 -8.74 13.17
CA VAL A 205 -21.60 -8.02 12.02
C VAL A 205 -20.53 -7.23 11.29
N ASP A 206 -19.65 -6.58 12.04
CA ASP A 206 -18.54 -5.78 11.53
C ASP A 206 -17.56 -6.59 10.66
N CYS A 207 -17.05 -7.72 11.18
CA CYS A 207 -16.22 -8.65 10.42
C CYS A 207 -16.99 -9.33 9.27
N GLY A 208 -18.28 -9.60 9.46
CA GLY A 208 -19.14 -10.19 8.43
C GLY A 208 -19.33 -9.26 7.22
N ILE A 209 -19.49 -7.96 7.46
CA ILE A 209 -19.56 -6.94 6.40
C ILE A 209 -18.25 -6.91 5.61
N GLU A 210 -17.10 -6.89 6.28
CA GLU A 210 -15.78 -6.93 5.62
C GLU A 210 -15.63 -8.18 4.75
N PHE A 211 -15.91 -9.35 5.30
CA PHE A 211 -15.80 -10.62 4.59
C PHE A 211 -16.69 -10.67 3.33
N ILE A 212 -17.97 -10.31 3.47
CA ILE A 212 -18.92 -10.34 2.35
C ILE A 212 -18.54 -9.31 1.28
N PHE A 213 -18.08 -8.13 1.69
CA PHE A 213 -17.67 -7.07 0.77
C PHE A 213 -16.45 -7.50 -0.05
N VAL A 214 -15.40 -8.00 0.61
CA VAL A 214 -14.18 -8.48 -0.05
C VAL A 214 -14.45 -9.68 -0.94
N GLN A 215 -15.26 -10.65 -0.48
CA GLN A 215 -15.67 -11.80 -1.29
C GLN A 215 -16.36 -11.37 -2.59
N ARG A 216 -17.18 -10.32 -2.57
CA ARG A 216 -17.88 -9.83 -3.77
C ARG A 216 -16.99 -9.00 -4.69
N ARG A 217 -16.03 -8.27 -4.12
CA ARG A 217 -15.16 -7.35 -4.87
C ARG A 217 -14.00 -8.07 -5.53
N ASP A 218 -13.27 -8.87 -4.74
CA ASP A 218 -11.98 -9.45 -5.13
C ASP A 218 -12.04 -10.97 -5.27
N GLY A 219 -12.99 -11.62 -4.56
CA GLY A 219 -13.09 -13.08 -4.45
C GLY A 219 -12.08 -13.64 -3.45
N LEU A 220 -12.53 -14.52 -2.55
CA LEU A 220 -11.66 -15.27 -1.65
C LEU A 220 -11.62 -16.73 -2.11
N SER A 221 -10.50 -17.11 -2.71
CA SER A 221 -10.21 -18.49 -3.11
C SER A 221 -9.25 -19.14 -2.12
N CYS A 222 -9.19 -20.48 -2.11
CA CYS A 222 -8.20 -21.24 -1.34
C CYS A 222 -8.23 -20.95 0.18
N LEU A 223 -9.40 -21.09 0.82
CA LEU A 223 -9.59 -20.84 2.26
C LEU A 223 -8.61 -21.64 3.16
N GLU A 224 -8.22 -22.83 2.71
CA GLU A 224 -7.33 -23.77 3.42
C GLU A 224 -5.84 -23.51 3.15
N ALA A 225 -5.49 -22.56 2.28
CA ALA A 225 -4.09 -22.22 2.02
C ALA A 225 -3.42 -21.71 3.31
N PRO A 226 -2.12 -22.00 3.51
CA PRO A 226 -1.36 -21.48 4.63
C PRO A 226 -1.19 -19.95 4.50
N ILE A 227 -1.14 -19.25 5.63
CA ILE A 227 -0.98 -17.79 5.64
C ILE A 227 0.29 -17.33 4.88
N GLN A 228 1.34 -18.16 4.86
CA GLN A 228 2.61 -17.92 4.18
C GLN A 228 2.52 -17.87 2.65
N SER A 229 1.42 -18.31 2.05
CA SER A 229 1.20 -18.17 0.60
C SER A 229 0.95 -16.70 0.19
N ILE A 230 0.72 -15.81 1.16
CA ILE A 230 0.63 -14.36 0.93
C ILE A 230 1.98 -13.71 1.27
N ARG A 231 2.51 -12.90 0.35
CA ARG A 231 3.82 -12.24 0.49
C ARG A 231 4.01 -11.48 1.81
N VAL A 232 3.00 -10.72 2.25
CA VAL A 232 3.03 -9.95 3.52
C VAL A 232 3.19 -10.86 4.75
N PHE A 233 2.79 -12.12 4.65
CA PHE A 233 2.84 -13.12 5.72
C PHE A 233 3.84 -14.25 5.42
N GLN A 234 4.73 -14.08 4.43
CA GLN A 234 5.65 -15.13 3.98
C GLN A 234 6.55 -15.63 5.12
N ASP A 235 7.04 -14.71 5.95
CA ASP A 235 7.89 -15.00 7.12
C ASP A 235 7.07 -15.18 8.42
N SER A 236 5.77 -15.46 8.31
CA SER A 236 4.92 -15.70 9.47
C SER A 236 5.31 -17.01 10.16
N PRO A 237 5.54 -17.01 11.50
CA PRO A 237 5.91 -18.23 12.23
C PRO A 237 4.72 -19.17 12.48
N TYR A 238 3.50 -18.79 12.08
CA TYR A 238 2.27 -19.50 12.38
C TYR A 238 1.86 -20.42 11.23
N ASN A 239 1.83 -21.74 11.46
CA ASN A 239 1.28 -22.69 10.50
C ASN A 239 -0.25 -22.76 10.65
N ILE A 240 -0.94 -21.75 10.12
CA ILE A 240 -2.40 -21.58 10.17
C ILE A 240 -2.95 -21.27 8.78
N THR A 241 -4.19 -21.65 8.53
CA THR A 241 -4.87 -21.36 7.26
C THR A 241 -5.34 -19.92 7.17
N LEU A 242 -5.66 -19.46 5.96
CA LEU A 242 -6.19 -18.11 5.72
C LEU A 242 -7.53 -17.86 6.44
N ILE A 243 -8.43 -18.85 6.44
CA ILE A 243 -9.70 -18.73 7.15
C ILE A 243 -9.52 -18.73 8.68
N GLU A 244 -8.61 -19.55 9.21
CA GLU A 244 -8.28 -19.55 10.64
C GLU A 244 -7.66 -18.22 11.06
N THR A 245 -6.79 -17.66 10.22
CA THR A 245 -6.22 -16.32 10.44
C THR A 245 -7.33 -15.28 10.54
N PHE A 246 -8.28 -15.25 9.60
CA PHE A 246 -9.42 -14.34 9.65
C PHE A 246 -10.25 -14.49 10.94
N LEU A 247 -10.52 -15.73 11.36
CA LEU A 247 -11.26 -16.01 12.59
C LEU A 247 -10.49 -15.54 13.83
N LEU A 248 -9.18 -15.77 13.88
CA LEU A 248 -8.33 -15.31 14.97
C LEU A 248 -8.23 -13.78 15.02
N GLN A 249 -8.07 -13.11 13.88
CA GLN A 249 -8.11 -11.64 13.81
C GLN A 249 -9.47 -11.09 14.28
N SER A 250 -10.58 -11.76 13.92
CA SER A 250 -11.92 -11.41 14.41
C SER A 250 -12.05 -11.58 15.92
N LEU A 251 -11.45 -12.63 16.49
CA LEU A 251 -11.38 -12.82 17.95
C LEU A 251 -10.54 -11.75 18.65
N MET A 252 -9.46 -11.26 18.02
CA MET A 252 -8.68 -10.12 18.53
C MET A 252 -9.52 -8.84 18.55
N LYS A 253 -10.23 -8.53 17.46
CA LYS A 253 -11.15 -7.37 17.41
C LYS A 253 -12.22 -7.47 18.50
N LEU A 254 -12.76 -8.66 18.75
CA LEU A 254 -13.72 -8.90 19.83
C LEU A 254 -13.08 -8.68 21.20
N TYR A 255 -11.86 -9.19 21.42
CA TYR A 255 -11.12 -8.96 22.65
C TYR A 255 -10.86 -7.47 22.88
N GLY A 256 -10.44 -6.73 21.84
CA GLY A 256 -10.28 -5.28 21.87
C GLY A 256 -11.58 -4.53 22.22
N CYS A 257 -12.71 -4.96 21.64
CA CYS A 257 -14.04 -4.45 21.95
C CYS A 257 -14.41 -4.66 23.42
N LEU A 258 -14.20 -5.86 23.96
CA LEU A 258 -14.44 -6.18 25.37
C LEU A 258 -13.49 -5.40 26.29
N TYR A 259 -12.23 -5.24 25.86
CA TYR A 259 -11.24 -4.47 26.60
C TYR A 259 -11.67 -3.01 26.74
N LEU A 260 -12.02 -2.39 25.62
CA LEU A 260 -12.56 -1.04 25.56
C LEU A 260 -13.84 -0.89 26.39
N SER A 261 -14.74 -1.88 26.32
CA SER A 261 -15.98 -1.88 27.11
C SER A 261 -15.73 -1.74 28.61
N VAL A 262 -14.76 -2.49 29.14
CA VAL A 262 -14.41 -2.43 30.57
C VAL A 262 -13.81 -1.08 30.95
N ILE A 263 -12.93 -0.52 30.10
CA ILE A 263 -12.38 0.83 30.30
C ILE A 263 -13.51 1.87 30.36
N LEU A 264 -14.47 1.81 29.43
CA LEU A 264 -15.61 2.72 29.38
C LEU A 264 -16.53 2.60 30.61
N VAL A 265 -16.75 1.39 31.13
CA VAL A 265 -17.50 1.17 32.38
C VAL A 265 -16.79 1.83 33.55
N PHE A 266 -15.48 1.61 33.66
CA PHE A 266 -14.67 2.21 34.72
C PHE A 266 -14.69 3.74 34.64
N LEU A 267 -14.49 4.31 33.46
CA LEU A 267 -14.61 5.75 33.21
C LEU A 267 -16.00 6.29 33.54
N SER A 268 -17.07 5.55 33.18
CA SER A 268 -18.45 5.96 33.47
C SER A 268 -18.72 6.13 34.96
N ILE A 269 -18.13 5.26 35.78
CA ILE A 269 -18.28 5.30 37.24
C ILE A 269 -17.49 6.46 37.85
N ILE A 270 -16.32 6.81 37.28
CA ILE A 270 -15.49 7.92 37.76
C ILE A 270 -16.06 9.27 37.33
N CYS A 271 -16.26 9.43 36.03
CA CYS A 271 -16.58 10.71 35.40
C CYS A 271 -18.03 11.12 35.64
N LYS A 272 -18.95 10.14 35.79
CA LYS A 272 -20.39 10.35 36.04
C LYS A 272 -21.11 11.21 34.99
N ALA A 273 -20.46 11.52 33.89
CA ALA A 273 -20.96 12.34 32.79
C ALA A 273 -20.67 11.63 31.46
N THR A 274 -21.68 11.50 30.61
CA THR A 274 -21.65 10.77 29.34
C THR A 274 -20.66 11.43 28.38
N THR A 275 -20.69 12.76 28.27
CA THR A 275 -19.81 13.53 27.38
C THR A 275 -18.33 13.35 27.73
N THR A 276 -17.99 13.38 29.02
CA THR A 276 -16.62 13.16 29.50
C THR A 276 -16.14 11.74 29.21
N VAL A 277 -17.01 10.74 29.34
CA VAL A 277 -16.67 9.33 29.04
C VAL A 277 -16.44 9.12 27.55
N LEU A 278 -17.28 9.70 26.70
CA LEU A 278 -17.10 9.64 25.24
C LEU A 278 -15.74 10.23 24.83
N PHE A 279 -15.40 11.41 25.36
CA PHE A 279 -14.14 12.07 25.07
C PHE A 279 -12.94 11.27 25.60
N ALA A 280 -12.98 10.85 26.87
CA ALA A 280 -11.89 10.08 27.48
C ALA A 280 -11.70 8.71 26.83
N GLY A 281 -12.80 8.02 26.48
CA GLY A 281 -12.78 6.76 25.75
C GLY A 281 -12.13 6.91 24.38
N SER A 282 -12.55 7.93 23.63
CA SER A 282 -11.96 8.24 22.32
C SER A 282 -10.47 8.59 22.43
N MET A 283 -10.08 9.36 23.45
CA MET A 283 -8.67 9.69 23.67
C MET A 283 -7.84 8.46 23.99
N ILE A 284 -8.32 7.53 24.82
CA ILE A 284 -7.59 6.30 25.17
C ILE A 284 -7.42 5.36 23.97
N THR A 285 -8.37 5.33 23.03
CA THR A 285 -8.30 4.44 21.85
C THR A 285 -7.59 5.07 20.66
N LEU A 286 -7.88 6.33 20.35
CA LEU A 286 -7.46 6.97 19.10
C LEU A 286 -6.09 7.64 19.23
N LEU A 287 -5.79 8.25 20.38
CA LEU A 287 -4.53 8.99 20.58
C LEU A 287 -3.29 8.09 20.51
N PRO A 288 -3.27 6.86 21.07
CA PRO A 288 -2.12 5.96 20.92
C PRO A 288 -1.77 5.71 19.45
N TYR A 289 -2.76 5.57 18.57
CA TYR A 289 -2.53 5.32 17.14
C TYR A 289 -1.73 6.45 16.48
N PHE A 290 -2.01 7.70 16.85
CA PHE A 290 -1.34 8.87 16.24
C PHE A 290 0.01 9.21 16.88
N LEU A 291 0.24 8.81 18.14
CA LEU A 291 1.45 9.17 18.87
C LEU A 291 2.53 8.09 18.89
N LEU A 292 2.16 6.83 18.71
CA LEU A 292 3.06 5.68 18.85
C LEU A 292 3.39 5.07 17.50
N GLU A 293 4.60 4.53 17.39
CA GLU A 293 4.98 3.71 16.24
C GLU A 293 4.20 2.39 16.22
N LYS A 294 4.01 1.78 15.04
CA LYS A 294 3.24 0.53 14.88
C LYS A 294 3.75 -0.58 15.81
N ILE A 295 5.06 -0.76 15.91
CA ILE A 295 5.66 -1.77 16.81
C ILE A 295 5.26 -1.52 18.27
N GLN A 296 5.24 -0.27 18.70
CA GLN A 296 4.88 0.12 20.06
C GLN A 296 3.39 -0.13 20.34
N LEU A 297 2.51 0.02 19.34
CA LEU A 297 1.08 -0.29 19.45
C LEU A 297 0.82 -1.77 19.75
N TYR A 298 1.67 -2.68 19.26
CA TYR A 298 1.52 -4.12 19.50
C TYR A 298 2.16 -4.58 20.81
N GLN A 299 3.09 -3.81 21.37
CA GLN A 299 3.78 -4.15 22.62
C GLN A 299 3.09 -3.53 23.85
N LEU A 300 2.52 -2.34 23.71
CA LEU A 300 1.85 -1.65 24.80
C LEU A 300 0.43 -2.18 24.97
N PRO A 301 -0.07 -2.37 26.21
CA PRO A 301 -1.38 -2.96 26.45
C PRO A 301 -2.52 -1.93 26.31
N PHE A 302 -2.51 -1.17 25.20
CA PHE A 302 -3.62 -0.32 24.79
C PHE A 302 -4.64 -1.13 23.97
N PRO A 303 -5.95 -0.78 24.02
CA PRO A 303 -6.96 -1.45 23.21
C PRO A 303 -6.72 -1.30 21.70
N THR A 304 -6.04 -0.23 21.30
CA THR A 304 -5.75 0.14 19.90
C THR A 304 -5.08 -0.97 19.10
N GLY A 305 -4.09 -1.68 19.69
CA GLY A 305 -3.36 -2.75 18.98
C GLY A 305 -4.26 -3.91 18.55
N PHE A 306 -5.30 -4.23 19.33
CA PHE A 306 -6.24 -5.31 19.01
C PHE A 306 -7.19 -4.98 17.85
N PHE A 307 -7.34 -3.70 17.51
CA PHE A 307 -8.13 -3.27 16.35
C PHE A 307 -7.30 -3.26 15.05
N ILE A 308 -6.00 -3.57 15.11
CA ILE A 308 -5.09 -3.71 13.95
C ILE A 308 -4.43 -5.09 14.01
N PRO A 309 -5.19 -6.18 13.86
CA PRO A 309 -4.67 -7.50 14.21
C PRO A 309 -3.60 -8.03 13.25
N ALA A 310 -3.45 -7.44 12.05
CA ALA A 310 -2.50 -7.86 11.02
C ALA A 310 -1.06 -7.99 11.53
N GLY A 311 -0.59 -7.02 12.32
CA GLY A 311 0.79 -6.99 12.81
C GLY A 311 1.15 -8.08 13.81
N PHE A 312 0.18 -8.79 14.40
CA PHE A 312 0.46 -9.96 15.23
C PHE A 312 0.79 -11.22 14.42
N TYR A 313 0.41 -11.25 13.14
CA TYR A 313 0.59 -12.40 12.26
C TYR A 313 1.61 -12.14 11.14
N ALA A 314 1.85 -10.87 10.78
CA ALA A 314 2.81 -10.46 9.76
C ALA A 314 4.24 -10.86 10.13
N GLY A 315 5.01 -11.34 9.15
CA GLY A 315 6.42 -11.74 9.25
C GLY A 315 7.38 -10.55 9.45
N ILE A 316 8.69 -10.81 9.58
CA ILE A 316 9.71 -9.74 9.56
C ILE A 316 9.87 -9.29 8.11
N ASP A 317 9.32 -8.13 7.73
CA ASP A 317 9.60 -7.58 6.40
C ASP A 317 10.97 -6.90 6.44
N MET A 318 11.97 -7.52 5.80
CA MET A 318 13.32 -6.92 5.68
C MET A 318 13.35 -5.71 4.73
N GLN A 319 12.34 -5.50 3.88
CA GLN A 319 12.31 -4.38 2.93
C GLN A 319 11.59 -3.14 3.46
N GLN A 320 10.66 -3.30 4.40
CA GLN A 320 10.01 -2.19 5.08
C GLN A 320 10.34 -2.25 6.58
N LYS A 321 11.11 -1.29 7.08
CA LYS A 321 11.55 -1.11 8.49
C LYS A 321 10.41 -1.13 9.56
N ASN A 322 9.17 -1.44 9.21
CA ASN A 322 7.97 -1.25 10.02
C ASN A 322 7.25 -2.55 10.46
N LEU A 323 7.56 -3.71 9.87
CA LEU A 323 6.90 -4.98 10.22
C LEU A 323 7.88 -5.86 11.00
N VAL A 324 7.84 -5.74 12.32
CA VAL A 324 8.48 -6.68 13.23
C VAL A 324 7.38 -7.54 13.84
N THR A 325 7.36 -8.83 13.50
CA THR A 325 6.58 -9.84 14.23
C THR A 325 6.72 -9.61 15.72
N VAL A 326 5.60 -9.48 16.43
CA VAL A 326 5.67 -9.66 17.88
C VAL A 326 5.94 -11.14 18.11
N GLU A 327 7.10 -11.46 18.68
CA GLU A 327 7.43 -12.84 19.06
C GLU A 327 6.24 -13.49 19.79
N PRO A 328 5.84 -14.73 19.43
CA PRO A 328 4.66 -15.37 20.01
C PRO A 328 4.64 -15.35 21.54
N LYS A 329 5.81 -15.43 22.18
CA LYS A 329 5.97 -15.32 23.64
C LYS A 329 5.58 -13.93 24.17
N LYS A 330 6.04 -12.86 23.51
CA LYS A 330 5.71 -11.47 23.88
C LYS A 330 4.21 -11.21 23.71
N PHE A 331 3.62 -11.75 22.64
CA PHE A 331 2.18 -11.66 22.41
C PHE A 331 1.36 -12.32 23.55
N ILE A 332 1.72 -13.55 23.97
CA ILE A 332 1.05 -14.24 25.08
C ILE A 332 1.20 -13.45 26.39
N ILE A 333 2.40 -12.93 26.68
CA ILE A 333 2.65 -12.10 27.86
C ILE A 333 1.76 -10.85 27.85
N MET A 334 1.64 -10.18 26.70
CA MET A 334 0.78 -8.99 26.55
C MET A 334 -0.70 -9.32 26.78
N MET A 335 -1.19 -10.47 26.29
CA MET A 335 -2.54 -10.97 26.58
C MET A 335 -2.76 -11.24 28.08
N ILE A 336 -1.78 -11.83 28.76
CA ILE A 336 -1.87 -12.06 30.21
C ILE A 336 -1.90 -10.72 30.98
N ILE A 337 -1.03 -9.77 30.61
CA ILE A 337 -0.98 -8.46 31.25
C ILE A 337 -2.32 -7.71 31.05
N THR A 338 -2.86 -7.68 29.83
CA THR A 338 -4.14 -7.01 29.55
C THR A 338 -5.31 -7.67 30.28
N THR A 339 -5.38 -9.00 30.35
CA THR A 339 -6.44 -9.70 31.12
C THR A 339 -6.35 -9.44 32.63
N VAL A 340 -5.15 -9.32 33.19
CA VAL A 340 -4.96 -8.94 34.60
C VAL A 340 -5.40 -7.49 34.84
N ILE A 341 -5.00 -6.56 33.97
CA ILE A 341 -5.44 -5.15 34.03
C ILE A 341 -6.97 -5.07 33.98
N LEU A 342 -7.59 -5.80 33.05
CA LEU A 342 -9.03 -5.91 32.91
C LEU A 342 -9.72 -6.40 34.18
N SER A 343 -9.20 -7.46 34.78
CA SER A 343 -9.73 -8.05 36.02
C SER A 343 -9.66 -7.04 37.18
N ILE A 344 -8.54 -6.31 37.29
CA ILE A 344 -8.37 -5.26 38.30
C ILE A 344 -9.36 -4.11 38.07
N LEU A 345 -9.49 -3.62 36.85
CA LEU A 345 -10.43 -2.55 36.49
C LEU A 345 -11.88 -2.93 36.79
N LEU A 346 -12.29 -4.17 36.46
CA LEU A 346 -13.62 -4.68 36.78
C LEU A 346 -13.87 -4.78 38.28
N LEU A 347 -12.89 -5.27 39.05
CA LEU A 347 -12.98 -5.35 40.51
C LEU A 347 -13.10 -3.95 41.14
N LEU A 348 -12.33 -2.97 40.64
CA LEU A 348 -12.41 -1.58 41.09
C LEU A 348 -13.77 -0.96 40.73
N ALA A 349 -14.21 -1.12 39.48
CA ALA A 349 -15.52 -0.67 39.01
C ALA A 349 -16.65 -1.25 39.86
N TYR A 350 -16.64 -2.56 40.10
CA TYR A 350 -17.64 -3.23 40.95
C TYR A 350 -17.63 -2.70 42.39
N ASN A 351 -16.44 -2.56 42.99
CA ASN A 351 -16.30 -2.07 44.35
C ASN A 351 -16.78 -0.62 44.52
N TRP A 352 -16.52 0.25 43.53
CA TRP A 352 -16.99 1.64 43.54
C TRP A 352 -18.47 1.77 43.21
N TYR A 353 -18.98 0.95 42.30
CA TYR A 353 -20.42 0.88 42.05
C TYR A 353 -21.19 0.49 43.34
N LYS A 354 -20.60 -0.41 44.15
CA LYS A 354 -21.20 -0.90 45.40
C LYS A 354 -21.04 0.03 46.61
N LYS A 355 -19.91 0.74 46.77
CA LYS A 355 -19.60 1.57 47.95
C LYS A 355 -19.76 3.06 47.68
N GLU A 356 -20.63 3.71 48.45
CA GLU A 356 -20.76 5.17 48.55
C GLU A 356 -19.75 5.71 49.57
N ILE A 357 -18.47 5.80 49.21
CA ILE A 357 -17.44 6.42 50.06
C ILE A 357 -16.78 7.53 49.25
N TRP A 358 -17.28 8.76 49.43
CA TRP A 358 -17.19 9.78 48.40
C TRP A 358 -15.96 10.71 48.45
N GLU A 359 -15.15 10.72 49.53
CA GLU A 359 -14.05 11.71 49.59
C GLU A 359 -12.65 11.14 49.87
N LYS A 360 -12.49 10.14 50.75
CA LYS A 360 -11.14 9.65 51.13
C LYS A 360 -10.48 8.67 50.14
N LYS A 361 -11.19 8.18 49.11
CA LYS A 361 -10.68 7.15 48.18
C LYS A 361 -10.44 7.65 46.75
N ARG A 362 -10.72 8.92 46.45
CA ARG A 362 -10.39 9.55 45.15
C ARG A 362 -8.89 9.49 44.86
N TRP A 363 -8.06 9.65 45.88
CA TRP A 363 -6.62 9.44 45.79
C TRP A 363 -6.25 7.99 45.48
N ILE A 364 -7.00 6.98 45.93
CA ILE A 364 -6.72 5.57 45.57
C ILE A 364 -7.04 5.31 44.10
N ALA A 365 -8.04 5.98 43.52
CA ALA A 365 -8.32 5.96 42.08
C ALA A 365 -7.20 6.61 41.26
N ILE A 366 -6.75 7.78 41.69
CA ILE A 366 -5.64 8.51 41.06
C ILE A 366 -4.34 7.72 41.21
N ILE A 367 -4.10 7.09 42.36
CA ILE A 367 -2.96 6.20 42.60
C ILE A 367 -3.10 4.92 41.81
N SER A 368 -4.29 4.31 41.64
CA SER A 368 -4.44 3.12 40.80
C SER A 368 -4.23 3.42 39.33
N ILE A 369 -4.76 4.55 38.84
CA ILE A 369 -4.52 5.07 37.48
C ILE A 369 -3.04 5.38 37.31
N GLY A 370 -2.43 6.04 38.29
CA GLY A 370 -1.00 6.35 38.34
C GLY A 370 -0.12 5.10 38.38
N VAL A 371 -0.52 4.05 39.10
CA VAL A 371 0.18 2.76 39.15
C VAL A 371 0.01 2.00 37.86
N THR A 372 -1.18 2.00 37.22
CA THR A 372 -1.32 1.45 35.86
C THR A 372 -0.46 2.24 34.88
N CYS A 373 -0.50 3.57 34.87
CA CYS A 373 0.36 4.39 34.01
C CYS A 373 1.86 4.18 34.32
N PHE A 374 2.23 3.97 35.58
CA PHE A 374 3.60 3.67 36.00
C PHE A 374 4.02 2.27 35.55
N VAL A 375 3.14 1.27 35.62
CA VAL A 375 3.38 -0.08 35.06
C VAL A 375 3.48 0.00 33.53
N MET A 376 2.66 0.82 32.86
CA MET A 376 2.77 1.09 31.42
C MET A 376 4.12 1.72 31.06
N LEU A 377 4.56 2.73 31.82
CA LEU A 377 5.85 3.41 31.64
C LEU A 377 7.05 2.53 32.02
N ALA A 378 6.90 1.65 33.01
CA ALA A 378 7.94 0.69 33.41
C ALA A 378 8.08 -0.43 32.37
N LEU A 379 6.97 -0.89 31.78
CA LEU A 379 7.00 -1.80 30.64
C LEU A 379 7.62 -1.13 29.41
N TYR A 380 7.31 0.14 29.14
CA TYR A 380 7.94 0.92 28.06
C TYR A 380 9.48 0.91 28.12
N LYS A 381 10.06 1.00 29.33
CA LYS A 381 11.54 0.94 29.50
C LYS A 381 12.14 -0.44 29.17
N ASN A 382 11.42 -1.53 29.42
CA ASN A 382 11.90 -2.89 29.16
C ASN A 382 11.68 -3.35 27.71
N PHE A 383 10.86 -2.62 26.95
CA PHE A 383 10.53 -2.94 25.55
C PHE A 383 11.34 -2.11 24.53
N LYS A 384 12.30 -1.30 24.97
CA LYS A 384 13.26 -0.66 24.07
C LYS A 384 14.13 -1.76 23.45
N GLN A 385 13.70 -2.27 22.30
CA GLN A 385 14.45 -3.22 21.51
C GLN A 385 15.80 -2.58 21.19
N GLU A 386 16.88 -3.34 21.40
CA GLU A 386 18.21 -2.97 20.90
C GLU A 386 18.05 -2.66 19.42
N TRP A 387 18.30 -1.40 19.08
CA TRP A 387 18.54 -0.99 17.71
C TRP A 387 19.68 -1.87 17.22
N ILE A 388 19.36 -2.85 16.36
CA ILE A 388 20.36 -3.49 15.53
C ILE A 388 20.89 -2.32 14.69
N PRO A 389 22.17 -1.93 14.83
CA PRO A 389 22.71 -0.87 14.01
C PRO A 389 22.45 -1.24 12.56
N ASP A 390 22.01 -0.27 11.77
CA ASP A 390 21.93 -0.37 10.32
C ASP A 390 23.26 -0.98 9.86
N ASN A 391 23.29 -2.28 9.59
CA ASN A 391 24.34 -2.82 8.75
C ASN A 391 24.13 -2.06 7.45
N GLU A 392 25.15 -1.30 7.05
CA GLU A 392 25.28 -0.77 5.70
C GLU A 392 25.14 -1.97 4.75
N ILE A 393 23.90 -2.27 4.37
CA ILE A 393 23.61 -3.06 3.20
C ILE A 393 23.98 -2.12 2.06
N ALA A 394 25.26 -2.14 1.71
CA ALA A 394 25.73 -1.64 0.44
C ALA A 394 24.85 -2.31 -0.63
N TYR A 395 23.92 -1.54 -1.18
CA TYR A 395 23.33 -1.90 -2.45
C TYR A 395 24.48 -1.84 -3.45
N ASP A 396 25.01 -3.01 -3.78
CA ASP A 396 25.78 -3.19 -5.01
C ASP A 396 24.79 -3.12 -6.17
N SER A 397 24.17 -1.95 -6.35
CA SER A 397 23.33 -1.68 -7.51
C SER A 397 24.28 -1.41 -8.66
N PHE A 398 24.36 -2.40 -9.54
CA PHE A 398 24.92 -2.33 -10.89
C PHE A 398 24.46 -1.05 -11.62
N THR A 399 25.19 0.05 -11.46
CA THR A 399 25.07 1.24 -12.30
C THR A 399 26.42 1.49 -12.93
N ARG A 400 26.60 1.02 -14.17
CA ARG A 400 27.47 1.75 -15.10
C ARG A 400 26.90 3.16 -15.16
N GLY A 401 27.60 4.13 -14.59
CA GLY A 401 27.19 5.52 -14.59
C GLY A 401 26.90 5.98 -16.01
N ILE A 402 25.79 6.68 -16.21
CA ILE A 402 25.51 7.37 -17.46
C ILE A 402 26.59 8.47 -17.59
N ILE A 403 27.36 8.42 -18.68
CA ILE A 403 28.41 9.39 -19.00
C ILE A 403 27.90 10.26 -20.14
N GLU A 404 27.69 11.54 -19.86
CA GLU A 404 27.36 12.54 -20.89
C GLU A 404 28.55 13.48 -21.09
N GLU A 405 28.86 13.78 -22.34
CA GLU A 405 30.04 14.56 -22.69
C GLU A 405 29.71 15.68 -23.68
N ASN A 406 30.21 16.89 -23.40
CA ASN A 406 30.28 17.98 -24.37
C ASN A 406 31.75 18.24 -24.80
N GLU A 407 32.00 19.27 -25.60
CA GLU A 407 33.35 19.68 -26.03
C GLU A 407 34.23 20.15 -24.86
N THR A 408 33.63 20.65 -23.77
CA THR A 408 34.36 21.26 -22.64
C THR A 408 34.27 20.45 -21.34
N TRP A 409 33.14 19.77 -21.08
CA TRP A 409 32.83 19.12 -19.80
C TRP A 409 32.44 17.65 -19.99
N ARG A 410 32.81 16.82 -19.02
CA ARG A 410 32.36 15.43 -18.86
C ARG A 410 31.57 15.32 -17.55
N PHE A 411 30.38 14.75 -17.63
CA PHE A 411 29.51 14.51 -16.48
C PHE A 411 29.36 13.01 -16.25
N GLU A 412 29.55 12.57 -15.01
CA GLU A 412 29.45 11.15 -14.62
C GLU A 412 28.58 11.03 -13.37
N ILE A 413 27.59 10.12 -13.39
CA ILE A 413 26.85 9.77 -12.17
C ILE A 413 27.63 8.70 -11.41
N VAL A 414 28.05 9.02 -10.19
CA VAL A 414 28.74 8.09 -9.28
C VAL A 414 28.00 8.10 -7.95
N GLU A 415 27.54 6.92 -7.50
CA GLU A 415 26.81 6.75 -6.22
C GLU A 415 25.61 7.70 -6.06
N GLY A 416 24.91 8.00 -7.16
CA GLY A 416 23.74 8.87 -7.16
C GLY A 416 24.06 10.38 -7.06
N ARG A 417 25.29 10.79 -7.36
CA ARG A 417 25.73 12.21 -7.44
C ARG A 417 26.37 12.52 -8.79
N ILE A 418 26.31 13.77 -9.24
CA ILE A 418 26.95 14.21 -10.49
C ILE A 418 28.39 14.68 -10.20
N LYS A 419 29.33 14.00 -10.84
CA LYS A 419 30.74 14.37 -10.91
C LYS A 419 31.00 15.11 -12.22
N VAL A 420 31.58 16.31 -12.12
CA VAL A 420 31.94 17.15 -13.26
C VAL A 420 33.45 17.12 -13.46
N GLN A 421 33.91 16.84 -14.67
CA GLN A 421 35.32 16.86 -15.05
C GLN A 421 35.53 17.74 -16.29
N GLU A 422 36.47 18.68 -16.22
CA GLU A 422 36.83 19.51 -17.37
C GLU A 422 37.79 18.74 -18.29
N LYS A 423 37.48 18.65 -19.60
CA LYS A 423 38.29 17.85 -20.54
C LYS A 423 39.72 18.40 -20.75
N ARG A 424 39.96 19.68 -20.44
CA ARG A 424 41.27 20.34 -20.60
C ARG A 424 42.23 20.12 -19.43
N SER A 425 41.72 19.78 -18.24
CA SER A 425 42.51 19.49 -17.04
C SER A 425 41.91 18.27 -16.30
N PRO A 426 42.32 17.04 -16.68
CA PRO A 426 41.72 15.82 -16.15
C PRO A 426 41.93 15.58 -14.64
N GLU A 427 42.85 16.30 -14.00
CA GLU A 427 43.25 16.09 -12.60
C GLU A 427 42.31 16.74 -11.57
N GLU A 428 41.44 17.67 -11.98
CA GLU A 428 40.48 18.33 -11.08
C GLU A 428 39.05 17.89 -11.44
N SER A 429 38.42 17.12 -10.54
CA SER A 429 37.01 16.76 -10.62
C SER A 429 36.24 17.42 -9.49
N TYR A 430 35.10 18.02 -9.83
CA TYR A 430 34.26 18.75 -8.89
C TYR A 430 32.94 17.98 -8.70
N TRP A 431 32.48 17.90 -7.44
CA TRP A 431 31.13 17.44 -7.15
C TRP A 431 30.17 18.64 -7.23
N LEU A 432 29.02 18.47 -7.87
CA LEU A 432 28.04 19.56 -8.01
C LEU A 432 27.42 19.98 -6.65
N ASP A 433 27.52 19.13 -5.62
CA ASP A 433 26.77 19.22 -4.36
C ASP A 433 27.57 19.80 -3.16
N GLU A 434 28.18 20.98 -3.25
CA GLU A 434 28.80 21.61 -2.05
C GLU A 434 27.82 22.44 -1.21
N LEU A 435 26.58 22.65 -1.65
CA LEU A 435 25.52 23.30 -0.88
C LEU A 435 24.18 22.64 -1.15
N LEU A 436 23.61 21.90 -0.17
CA LEU A 436 22.17 21.82 0.16
C LEU A 436 21.92 20.82 1.32
N MET A 437 21.03 21.18 2.25
CA MET A 437 20.74 20.49 3.52
C MET A 437 20.00 19.14 3.37
N GLU A 438 20.10 18.29 4.40
CA GLU A 438 19.40 17.00 4.56
C GLU A 438 17.89 17.07 4.28
N PRO A 439 17.25 16.03 3.68
CA PRO A 439 17.81 14.74 3.27
C PRO A 439 18.54 14.75 1.91
N GLN A 440 19.53 13.86 1.75
CA GLN A 440 20.36 13.73 0.55
C GLN A 440 19.52 13.24 -0.66
N PRO A 441 19.39 14.04 -1.72
CA PRO A 441 18.73 13.60 -2.95
C PRO A 441 19.59 12.57 -3.69
N THR A 442 18.97 11.55 -4.29
CA THR A 442 19.65 10.58 -5.16
C THR A 442 19.37 10.94 -6.62
N ILE A 443 20.42 11.12 -7.43
CA ILE A 443 20.30 11.37 -8.86
C ILE A 443 20.30 10.02 -9.57
N SER A 444 19.20 9.70 -10.27
CA SER A 444 19.04 8.42 -10.95
C SER A 444 19.34 8.50 -12.45
N TRP A 445 19.28 9.70 -13.03
CA TRP A 445 19.37 9.87 -14.48
C TRP A 445 19.79 11.30 -14.88
N MET A 446 20.48 11.44 -16.02
CA MET A 446 21.01 12.70 -16.55
C MET A 446 21.12 12.65 -18.07
N GLN A 447 20.81 13.77 -18.75
CA GLN A 447 21.05 13.96 -20.19
C GLN A 447 21.45 15.39 -20.50
N LEU A 448 22.36 15.52 -21.45
CA LEU A 448 22.81 16.79 -21.98
C LEU A 448 22.01 17.13 -23.25
N LEU A 449 21.36 18.30 -23.28
CA LEU A 449 20.84 18.88 -24.52
C LEU A 449 21.52 20.23 -24.76
N GLU A 450 22.26 20.32 -25.87
CA GLU A 450 23.03 21.49 -26.28
C GLU A 450 23.97 22.04 -25.19
N ASN A 451 23.52 23.05 -24.44
CA ASN A 451 24.28 23.74 -23.37
C ASN A 451 23.56 23.70 -22.01
N LYS A 452 22.61 22.78 -21.84
CA LYS A 452 21.84 22.61 -20.61
C LYS A 452 21.87 21.15 -20.17
N LEU A 453 22.07 20.93 -18.88
CA LEU A 453 22.08 19.62 -18.27
C LEU A 453 20.75 19.39 -17.57
N TYR A 454 20.08 18.30 -17.91
CA TYR A 454 18.84 17.91 -17.25
C TYR A 454 19.11 16.67 -16.42
N TYR A 455 18.72 16.69 -15.15
CA TYR A 455 18.87 15.53 -14.28
C TYR A 455 17.63 15.31 -13.43
N LEU A 456 17.38 14.02 -13.14
CA LEU A 456 16.30 13.61 -12.27
C LEU A 456 16.82 13.46 -10.85
N GLN A 457 16.28 14.29 -9.96
CA GLN A 457 16.55 14.30 -8.55
C GLN A 457 15.42 13.58 -7.81
N ILE A 458 15.73 12.45 -7.17
CA ILE A 458 14.79 11.68 -6.36
C ILE A 458 15.04 12.02 -4.89
N ILE A 459 14.05 12.62 -4.23
CA ILE A 459 14.06 12.81 -2.78
C ILE A 459 13.11 11.76 -2.20
N THR A 460 13.68 10.69 -1.64
CA THR A 460 12.94 9.56 -1.07
C THR A 460 11.87 10.04 -0.08
N GLY A 461 10.60 9.71 -0.37
CA GLY A 461 9.44 10.02 0.47
C GLY A 461 9.02 11.50 0.52
N ARG A 462 9.43 12.33 -0.46
CA ARG A 462 8.97 13.73 -0.55
C ARG A 462 8.57 14.15 -1.95
N GLU A 463 9.50 14.13 -2.89
CA GLU A 463 9.28 14.68 -4.23
C GLU A 463 10.32 14.18 -5.24
N ASN A 464 9.88 13.97 -6.47
CA ASN A 464 10.73 13.73 -7.62
C ASN A 464 10.80 15.04 -8.43
N ARG A 465 12.01 15.53 -8.69
CA ARG A 465 12.24 16.79 -9.40
C ARG A 465 13.06 16.55 -10.65
N ILE A 466 12.62 17.12 -11.76
CA ILE A 466 13.43 17.25 -12.97
C ILE A 466 14.01 18.66 -12.96
N VAL A 467 15.33 18.74 -12.89
CA VAL A 467 16.07 19.99 -12.76
C VAL A 467 16.85 20.25 -14.04
N GLU A 468 16.71 21.47 -14.56
CA GLU A 468 17.55 22.05 -15.61
C GLU A 468 18.70 22.83 -14.96
N LEU A 469 19.93 22.54 -15.36
CA LEU A 469 21.12 23.30 -15.01
C LEU A 469 21.67 23.96 -16.28
N ASP A 470 21.75 25.29 -16.28
CA ASP A 470 22.39 26.02 -17.36
C ASP A 470 23.92 25.97 -17.19
N LEU A 471 24.64 25.44 -18.18
CA LEU A 471 26.09 25.27 -18.10
C LEU A 471 26.88 26.58 -18.27
N SER A 472 26.22 27.67 -18.66
CA SER A 472 26.85 28.99 -18.82
C SER A 472 26.84 29.83 -17.54
N SER A 473 25.79 29.70 -16.71
CA SER A 473 25.61 30.45 -15.46
C SER A 473 25.65 29.58 -14.21
N PHE A 474 25.61 28.25 -14.35
CA PHE A 474 25.42 27.26 -13.28
C PHE A 474 24.17 27.49 -12.42
N GLU A 475 23.18 28.23 -12.95
CA GLU A 475 21.89 28.39 -12.29
C GLU A 475 21.02 27.15 -12.49
N THR A 476 20.38 26.69 -11.41
CA THR A 476 19.44 25.57 -11.43
C THR A 476 18.00 26.06 -11.51
N LYS A 477 17.22 25.46 -12.38
CA LYS A 477 15.79 25.73 -12.56
C LYS A 477 15.02 24.41 -12.53
N THR A 478 14.10 24.26 -11.59
CA THR A 478 13.20 23.09 -11.55
C THR A 478 12.14 23.23 -12.64
N ILE A 479 12.06 22.26 -13.55
CA ILE A 479 11.09 22.25 -14.66
C ILE A 479 9.82 21.52 -14.26
N TYR A 480 10.01 20.38 -13.60
CA TYR A 480 8.92 19.56 -13.15
C TYR A 480 9.21 19.12 -11.73
N CYS A 481 8.20 19.23 -10.89
CA CYS A 481 8.26 18.77 -9.51
C CYS A 481 7.01 17.94 -9.27
N GLU A 482 7.15 16.63 -9.36
CA GLU A 482 6.19 15.72 -8.75
C GLU A 482 6.47 15.76 -7.27
N ARG A 483 5.83 16.71 -6.57
CA ARG A 483 5.61 16.49 -5.15
C ARG A 483 4.77 15.23 -5.07
N GLU A 484 5.11 14.31 -4.18
CA GLU A 484 4.09 13.37 -3.73
C GLU A 484 2.94 14.24 -3.29
N SER A 485 1.88 14.22 -4.10
CA SER A 485 0.67 14.93 -3.82
C SER A 485 0.18 14.36 -2.51
N ARG A 486 0.39 15.13 -1.43
CA ARG A 486 -0.54 15.11 -0.29
C ARG A 486 -1.97 15.38 -0.74
N GLU A 487 -2.18 15.79 -2.00
CA GLU A 487 -3.42 15.58 -2.77
C GLU A 487 -3.58 14.10 -3.19
N GLY A 488 -3.46 13.18 -2.23
CA GLY A 488 -4.56 12.24 -2.11
C GLY A 488 -5.79 13.10 -1.85
N ASN A 489 -6.85 12.93 -2.65
CA ASN A 489 -8.18 13.42 -2.31
C ASN A 489 -8.35 13.34 -0.79
N PRO A 490 -8.75 14.42 -0.08
CA PRO A 490 -8.89 14.37 1.36
C PRO A 490 -9.90 13.27 1.69
N TYR A 491 -9.39 12.07 1.99
CA TYR A 491 -10.21 11.01 2.51
C TYR A 491 -10.74 11.54 3.85
N PHE A 492 -12.07 11.59 3.93
CA PHE A 492 -12.83 12.04 5.08
C PHE A 492 -12.17 11.57 6.39
N LEU A 493 -11.91 12.51 7.32
CA LEU A 493 -11.23 12.34 8.62
C LEU A 493 -9.68 12.34 8.66
N ASN A 494 -8.99 12.87 7.63
CA ASN A 494 -7.54 13.13 7.69
C ASN A 494 -6.68 11.87 7.89
N ILE A 495 -7.12 10.74 7.32
CA ILE A 495 -6.34 9.50 7.25
C ILE A 495 -5.41 9.63 6.05
N HIS A 496 -4.17 10.04 6.28
CA HIS A 496 -3.10 9.80 5.32
C HIS A 496 -2.83 8.30 5.30
N SER A 497 -3.35 7.59 4.31
CA SER A 497 -2.59 6.45 3.81
C SER A 497 -1.38 7.06 3.11
N GLU A 498 -0.18 6.73 3.53
CA GLU A 498 0.99 6.88 2.66
C GLU A 498 0.65 6.19 1.33
N ARG A 499 0.25 6.96 0.32
CA ARG A 499 0.29 6.51 -1.07
C ARG A 499 1.76 6.42 -1.41
N ASN A 500 2.45 5.38 -0.97
CA ASN A 500 3.80 5.06 -1.44
C ASN A 500 3.77 4.47 -2.86
N SER A 501 2.94 5.04 -3.75
CA SER A 501 2.72 4.46 -5.08
C SER A 501 2.46 5.49 -6.18
N SER A 502 3.01 6.71 -6.06
CA SER A 502 3.30 7.53 -7.25
C SER A 502 4.77 7.40 -7.69
N GLY A 503 5.68 7.15 -6.75
CA GLY A 503 7.13 7.25 -6.96
C GLY A 503 7.84 6.11 -7.70
N LYS A 504 7.15 5.22 -8.43
CA LYS A 504 7.80 4.17 -9.24
C LYS A 504 7.84 4.45 -10.74
N ILE A 505 7.31 5.58 -11.21
CA ILE A 505 7.21 5.87 -12.65
C ILE A 505 8.57 6.26 -13.25
N PHE A 506 9.45 6.87 -12.45
CA PHE A 506 10.74 7.38 -12.91
C PHE A 506 11.91 6.41 -12.68
N GLN A 507 11.65 5.11 -12.56
CA GLN A 507 12.71 4.10 -12.66
C GLN A 507 12.93 3.78 -14.14
N ASN A 508 14.18 3.88 -14.61
CA ASN A 508 14.61 3.61 -15.99
C ASN A 508 13.97 4.52 -17.05
N ILE A 509 14.12 5.84 -16.91
CA ILE A 509 13.87 6.75 -18.05
C ILE A 509 14.98 6.52 -19.08
N ASP A 510 14.61 6.16 -20.31
CA ASP A 510 15.57 5.98 -21.39
C ASP A 510 15.84 7.29 -22.14
N LYS A 511 14.80 8.12 -22.35
CA LYS A 511 14.88 9.40 -23.05
C LYS A 511 13.75 10.34 -22.64
N PHE A 512 14.00 11.65 -22.58
CA PHE A 512 12.94 12.66 -22.46
C PHE A 512 13.12 13.79 -23.49
N VAL A 513 12.01 14.45 -23.83
CA VAL A 513 11.98 15.69 -24.62
C VAL A 513 10.95 16.62 -24.00
N ILE A 514 11.28 17.91 -23.92
CA ILE A 514 10.34 18.96 -23.56
C ILE A 514 10.01 19.74 -24.83
N ASP A 515 8.74 19.72 -25.23
CA ASP A 515 8.25 20.53 -26.34
C ASP A 515 7.00 21.30 -25.90
N SER A 516 6.99 22.61 -26.16
CA SER A 516 5.83 23.49 -25.98
C SER A 516 5.16 23.43 -24.59
N GLY A 517 5.93 23.20 -23.53
CA GLY A 517 5.41 23.09 -22.16
C GLY A 517 4.81 21.73 -21.81
N ARG A 518 5.04 20.68 -22.61
CA ARG A 518 4.73 19.30 -22.25
C ARG A 518 6.01 18.48 -22.17
N LEU A 519 6.08 17.66 -21.14
CA LEU A 519 7.18 16.76 -20.85
C LEU A 519 6.83 15.37 -21.35
N ILE A 520 7.60 14.87 -22.31
CA ILE A 520 7.38 13.55 -22.92
C ILE A 520 8.58 12.69 -22.55
N PHE A 521 8.32 11.56 -21.92
CA PHE A 521 9.37 10.67 -21.45
C PHE A 521 9.03 9.22 -21.78
N MET A 522 10.08 8.45 -21.99
CA MET A 522 10.03 7.03 -22.30
C MET A 522 10.65 6.23 -21.16
N SER A 523 9.90 5.22 -20.69
CA SER A 523 10.45 4.11 -19.91
C SER A 523 10.15 2.81 -20.66
N ASP A 524 9.19 2.01 -20.22
CA ASP A 524 8.69 0.83 -20.95
C ASP A 524 7.61 1.20 -21.98
N ASN A 525 6.94 2.34 -21.78
CA ASN A 525 5.89 2.89 -22.64
C ASN A 525 6.11 4.39 -22.85
N LEU A 526 5.39 4.99 -23.80
CA LEU A 526 5.46 6.44 -24.07
C LEU A 526 4.49 7.19 -23.16
N TYR A 527 4.99 8.18 -22.40
CA TYR A 527 4.17 9.01 -21.52
C TYR A 527 4.31 10.49 -21.85
N CYS A 528 3.21 11.23 -21.70
CA CYS A 528 3.17 12.69 -21.77
C CYS A 528 2.65 13.25 -20.45
N ILE A 529 3.33 14.28 -19.94
CA ILE A 529 2.97 15.06 -18.76
C ILE A 529 2.82 16.52 -19.21
N ASP A 530 1.72 17.16 -18.84
CA ASP A 530 1.59 18.60 -19.01
C ASP A 530 2.34 19.34 -17.88
N SER A 531 3.26 20.27 -18.22
CA SER A 531 4.08 20.96 -17.22
C SER A 531 3.31 21.94 -16.33
N GLN A 532 2.09 22.35 -16.74
CA GLN A 532 1.27 23.30 -15.99
C GLN A 532 0.22 22.60 -15.13
N THR A 533 -0.37 21.50 -15.60
CA THR A 533 -1.42 20.77 -14.88
C THR A 533 -0.94 19.53 -14.13
N GLY A 534 0.23 18.98 -14.50
CA GLY A 534 0.76 17.74 -13.94
C GLY A 534 -0.03 16.48 -14.32
N GLU A 535 -0.99 16.59 -15.25
CA GLU A 535 -1.81 15.45 -15.68
C GLU A 535 -0.98 14.50 -16.57
N LYS A 536 -0.97 13.22 -16.18
CA LYS A 536 -0.20 12.16 -16.85
C LYS A 536 -1.09 11.37 -17.80
N LYS A 537 -0.65 11.20 -19.05
CA LYS A 537 -1.30 10.35 -20.04
C LYS A 537 -0.31 9.33 -20.63
N GLN A 538 -0.69 8.05 -20.65
CA GLN A 538 0.00 7.02 -21.42
C GLN A 538 -0.43 7.15 -22.89
N ILE A 539 0.54 7.33 -23.78
CA ILE A 539 0.28 7.55 -25.21
C ILE A 539 0.13 6.20 -25.93
N ASP A 540 1.15 5.34 -25.87
CA ASP A 540 1.15 4.03 -26.54
C ASP A 540 2.27 3.11 -26.03
N PHE A 541 2.23 1.85 -26.44
CA PHE A 541 3.26 0.83 -26.22
C PHE A 541 4.32 0.86 -27.33
N ILE A 542 5.59 1.00 -26.95
CA ILE A 542 6.69 1.20 -27.91
C ILE A 542 7.45 -0.11 -28.15
N TYR A 543 7.89 -0.35 -29.39
CA TYR A 543 8.73 -1.49 -29.78
C TYR A 543 10.23 -1.20 -29.60
N LEU A 544 10.72 -0.09 -30.14
CA LEU A 544 12.11 0.36 -29.96
C LEU A 544 12.15 1.48 -28.93
N LYS A 545 13.13 1.46 -28.03
CA LYS A 545 13.36 2.52 -27.02
C LYS A 545 13.90 3.82 -27.63
N GLN A 546 13.24 4.31 -28.68
CA GLN A 546 13.56 5.54 -29.37
C GLN A 546 12.28 6.25 -29.83
N PHE A 547 12.26 7.56 -29.59
CA PHE A 547 11.24 8.46 -30.10
C PHE A 547 11.91 9.74 -30.58
N VAL A 548 11.31 10.38 -31.58
CA VAL A 548 11.77 11.67 -32.09
C VAL A 548 10.61 12.65 -32.08
N VAL A 549 10.88 13.88 -31.66
CA VAL A 549 9.91 14.97 -31.66
C VAL A 549 10.27 15.93 -32.77
N GLN A 550 9.32 16.20 -33.66
CA GLN A 550 9.48 17.14 -34.77
C GLN A 550 8.14 17.83 -35.06
N ASP A 551 8.14 19.15 -35.20
CA ASP A 551 6.98 19.98 -35.56
C ASP A 551 5.71 19.75 -34.72
N GLY A 552 5.87 19.51 -33.41
CA GLY A 552 4.75 19.24 -32.50
C GLY A 552 4.15 17.83 -32.61
N TYR A 553 4.85 16.91 -33.26
CA TYR A 553 4.52 15.48 -33.33
C TYR A 553 5.62 14.63 -32.67
N VAL A 554 5.21 13.61 -31.93
CA VAL A 554 6.09 12.56 -31.42
C VAL A 554 5.97 11.34 -32.31
N TYR A 555 7.05 11.04 -33.02
CA TYR A 555 7.18 9.85 -33.84
C TYR A 555 7.80 8.74 -33.00
N TYR A 556 7.14 7.60 -32.98
CA TYR A 556 7.59 6.40 -32.28
C TYR A 556 7.12 5.16 -33.04
N MET A 557 7.76 4.03 -32.75
CA MET A 557 7.39 2.77 -33.36
C MET A 557 6.58 1.94 -32.37
N ASN A 558 5.36 1.56 -32.73
CA ASN A 558 4.49 0.74 -31.88
C ASN A 558 4.96 -0.72 -31.85
N ARG A 559 4.40 -1.54 -30.94
CA ARG A 559 4.66 -2.99 -30.86
C ARG A 559 4.39 -3.79 -32.14
N ARG A 560 3.74 -3.21 -33.16
CA ARG A 560 3.53 -3.85 -34.47
C ARG A 560 4.59 -3.48 -35.49
N MET A 561 5.68 -2.82 -35.07
CA MET A 561 6.73 -2.25 -35.92
C MET A 561 6.21 -1.18 -36.89
N GLN A 562 5.06 -0.58 -36.60
CA GLN A 562 4.48 0.48 -37.40
C GLN A 562 4.93 1.85 -36.89
N LEU A 563 5.17 2.78 -37.81
CA LEU A 563 5.52 4.15 -37.46
C LEU A 563 4.25 4.94 -37.12
N CYS A 564 4.16 5.37 -35.86
CA CYS A 564 3.06 6.18 -35.34
C CYS A 564 3.52 7.60 -35.06
N ALA A 565 2.64 8.56 -35.30
CA ALA A 565 2.80 9.95 -34.91
C ALA A 565 1.72 10.33 -33.90
N TYR A 566 2.16 10.78 -32.74
CA TYR A 566 1.30 11.38 -31.73
C TYR A 566 1.36 12.90 -31.84
N SER A 567 0.21 13.55 -32.07
CA SER A 567 0.14 15.01 -32.10
C SER A 567 0.06 15.57 -30.69
N ILE A 568 1.00 16.44 -30.35
CA ILE A 568 1.04 17.13 -29.05
C ILE A 568 -0.12 18.14 -28.96
N GLN A 569 -0.64 18.68 -30.08
CA GLN A 569 -1.72 19.67 -30.04
C GLN A 569 -3.12 19.05 -29.94
N THR A 570 -3.38 17.96 -30.66
CA THR A 570 -4.72 17.33 -30.72
C THR A 570 -4.87 16.10 -29.83
N ASP A 571 -3.79 15.62 -29.22
CA ASP A 571 -3.78 14.48 -28.29
C ASP A 571 -4.31 13.17 -28.94
N THR A 572 -4.02 13.03 -30.23
CA THR A 572 -4.42 11.89 -31.08
C THR A 572 -3.20 11.15 -31.63
N VAL A 573 -3.25 9.83 -31.60
CA VAL A 573 -2.29 8.95 -32.28
C VAL A 573 -2.79 8.67 -33.71
N LYS A 574 -1.90 8.81 -34.69
CA LYS A 574 -2.14 8.43 -36.08
C LYS A 574 -1.04 7.48 -36.53
N THR A 575 -1.43 6.32 -37.07
CA THR A 575 -0.50 5.45 -37.80
C THR A 575 -0.08 6.16 -39.08
N VAL A 576 1.20 6.44 -39.24
CA VAL A 576 1.74 7.15 -40.41
C VAL A 576 2.07 6.15 -41.51
N MET A 577 2.53 4.95 -41.12
CA MET A 577 2.81 3.86 -42.05
C MET A 577 2.25 2.55 -41.48
N ASP A 578 1.38 1.89 -42.23
CA ASP A 578 0.83 0.58 -41.87
C ASP A 578 1.84 -0.55 -42.08
N ASP A 579 2.81 -0.36 -42.99
CA ASP A 579 3.90 -1.30 -43.25
C ASP A 579 4.92 -1.30 -42.11
N PRO A 580 5.50 -2.46 -41.76
CA PRO A 580 6.50 -2.58 -40.70
C PRO A 580 7.84 -1.95 -41.09
N CYS A 581 8.46 -1.30 -40.10
CA CYS A 581 9.69 -0.52 -40.21
C CYS A 581 10.75 -1.08 -39.24
N ILE A 582 12.03 -1.08 -39.64
CA ILE A 582 13.15 -1.59 -38.81
C ILE A 582 13.57 -0.56 -37.77
N ASP A 583 13.71 0.67 -38.24
CA ASP A 583 14.37 1.74 -37.52
C ASP A 583 13.96 3.06 -38.16
N PHE A 584 13.92 4.14 -37.38
CA PHE A 584 13.65 5.47 -37.90
C PHE A 584 14.60 6.48 -37.29
N LYS A 585 15.06 7.43 -38.11
CA LYS A 585 15.97 8.50 -37.70
C LYS A 585 15.54 9.81 -38.32
N VAL A 586 15.93 10.92 -37.70
CA VAL A 586 15.72 12.25 -38.29
C VAL A 586 17.05 12.79 -38.78
N LYS A 587 17.05 13.29 -40.02
CA LYS A 587 18.20 13.93 -40.64
C LYS A 587 17.72 15.06 -41.56
N ASP A 588 18.32 16.24 -41.47
CA ASP A 588 18.01 17.38 -42.34
C ASP A 588 16.51 17.73 -42.41
N GLU A 589 15.84 17.82 -41.25
CA GLU A 589 14.39 18.12 -41.11
C GLU A 589 13.44 17.10 -41.77
N MET A 590 13.93 15.93 -42.17
CA MET A 590 13.12 14.85 -42.75
C MET A 590 13.25 13.58 -41.90
N ILE A 591 12.14 12.88 -41.70
CA ILE A 591 12.12 11.59 -41.01
C ILE A 591 12.50 10.53 -42.04
N TYR A 592 13.56 9.78 -41.79
CA TYR A 592 13.92 8.62 -42.59
C TYR A 592 13.54 7.36 -41.84
N TYR A 593 12.85 6.46 -42.51
CA TYR A 593 12.54 5.14 -41.99
C TYR A 593 13.27 4.08 -42.82
N CYS A 594 13.67 3.01 -42.15
CA CYS A 594 14.34 1.87 -42.77
C CYS A 594 13.28 0.80 -43.07
N ARG A 595 13.19 0.37 -44.34
CA ARG A 595 12.35 -0.76 -44.78
C ARG A 595 13.17 -2.04 -44.90
N GLU A 596 12.50 -3.16 -45.18
CA GLU A 596 13.07 -4.51 -45.37
C GLU A 596 14.35 -4.60 -46.19
N ASP A 597 14.53 -3.71 -47.16
CA ASP A 597 15.67 -3.71 -48.06
C ASP A 597 16.93 -3.06 -47.43
N GLY A 598 16.85 -2.63 -46.17
CA GLY A 598 17.92 -1.96 -45.45
C GLY A 598 18.19 -0.53 -45.96
N ASN A 599 17.36 -0.03 -46.88
CA ASN A 599 17.47 1.32 -47.41
C ASN A 599 16.64 2.29 -46.58
N TRP A 600 17.17 3.51 -46.45
CA TRP A 600 16.52 4.60 -45.74
C TRP A 600 15.66 5.40 -46.72
N TYR A 601 14.36 5.46 -46.46
CA TYR A 601 13.39 6.21 -47.24
C TYR A 601 12.96 7.46 -46.47
N PRO A 602 12.89 8.63 -47.13
CA PRO A 602 12.26 9.79 -46.53
C PRO A 602 10.75 9.57 -46.38
N LEU A 603 10.21 9.96 -45.23
CA LEU A 603 8.79 10.09 -44.96
C LEU A 603 8.32 11.40 -45.62
N GLU A 604 7.46 11.28 -46.64
CA GLU A 604 6.87 12.43 -47.35
C GLU A 604 5.74 13.11 -46.57
#